data_AF-Q6TMT5-F1
#
_entry.id   AF-Q6TMT5-F1
#
_cell.length_a   1.000
_cell.length_b   1.000
_cell.length_c   1.000
_cell.angle_alpha   90.00
_cell.angle_beta   90.00
_cell.angle_gamma   90.00
#
_symmetry.space_group_name_H-M   'P 1'
#
loop_
_entity.id
_entity.type
_entity.pdbx_description
1 polymer ?
#
loop_
_entity_poly.entity_id
_entity_poly.type
_entity_poly.pdbx_seq_one_letter_code
_entity_poly.pdbx_strand_id
1 'polypeptide(L)'
;MGQSVDEAGTWTTVIGGELVEVPATIEGIRATLSPERAAEFDLVIARTHVAKLPQVLADWALPPEALAEEDEVIARLKAGDHSDSVPQDDFDGDGGGGER
;
A
#
# COMPACT_ATOMS: atom_id res chain seq x y z
N MET A 1 6.64 -6.86 -5.83
CA MET A 1 7.16 -5.50 -5.68
C MET A 1 7.81 -5.38 -4.30
N GLY A 2 9.13 -5.24 -4.21
CA GLY A 2 9.80 -4.95 -2.94
C GLY A 2 9.74 -3.44 -2.69
N GLN A 3 9.05 -3.00 -1.64
CA GLN A 3 9.06 -1.59 -1.25
C GLN A 3 10.45 -1.28 -0.67
N SER A 4 11.22 -0.44 -1.35
CA SER A 4 12.48 0.10 -0.82
C SER A 4 12.15 1.26 0.11
N VAL A 5 12.69 1.23 1.33
CA VAL A 5 12.59 2.33 2.29
C VAL A 5 13.90 3.11 2.23
N ASP A 6 13.82 4.40 1.90
CA ASP A 6 14.99 5.26 1.83
C ASP A 6 15.42 5.75 3.23
N GLU A 7 16.69 6.16 3.37
CA GLU A 7 17.31 6.58 4.64
C GLU A 7 16.57 7.78 5.31
N ALA A 8 15.74 8.50 4.54
CA ALA A 8 14.87 9.59 5.00
C ALA A 8 13.59 9.12 5.72
N GLY A 9 13.32 7.81 5.75
CA GLY A 9 12.11 7.27 6.36
C GLY A 9 10.85 7.51 5.53
N THR A 10 10.98 7.49 4.20
CA THR A 10 9.88 7.54 3.23
C THR A 10 9.96 6.34 2.26
N TRP A 11 8.85 6.04 1.59
CA TRP A 11 8.77 5.05 0.52
C TRP A 11 7.98 5.65 -0.64
N THR A 12 8.18 5.10 -1.84
CA THR A 12 7.53 5.62 -3.05
C THR A 12 6.50 4.64 -3.59
N THR A 13 5.33 5.14 -3.97
CA THR A 13 4.25 4.37 -4.61
C THR A 13 3.64 5.17 -5.77
N VAL A 14 2.76 4.55 -6.55
CA VAL A 14 2.00 5.22 -7.62
C VAL A 14 0.54 5.36 -7.19
N ILE A 15 -0.01 6.57 -7.25
CA ILE A 15 -1.40 6.89 -6.91
C ILE A 15 -1.95 7.75 -8.05
N GLY A 16 -3.08 7.38 -8.66
CA GLY A 16 -3.64 8.12 -9.78
C GLY A 16 -2.72 8.21 -11.01
N GLY A 17 -1.75 7.29 -11.13
CA GLY A 17 -0.71 7.31 -12.17
C GLY A 17 0.47 8.26 -11.88
N GLU A 18 0.47 8.93 -10.72
CA GLU A 18 1.58 9.79 -10.28
C GLU A 18 2.45 9.08 -9.25
N LEU A 19 3.76 9.31 -9.34
CA LEU A 19 4.72 8.80 -8.36
C LEU A 19 4.66 9.68 -7.10
N VAL A 20 4.27 9.11 -5.98
CA VAL A 20 4.08 9.80 -4.70
C VAL A 20 5.04 9.26 -3.64
N GLU A 21 5.71 10.17 -2.94
CA GLU A 21 6.53 9.85 -1.77
C GLU A 21 5.66 9.88 -0.50
N VAL A 22 5.73 8.81 0.27
CA VAL A 22 4.88 8.54 1.42
C VAL A 22 5.73 8.37 2.69
N PRO A 23 5.35 8.95 3.84
CA PRO A 23 6.04 8.74 5.11
C PRO A 23 6.06 7.27 5.54
N ALA A 24 7.23 6.78 5.93
CA ALA A 24 7.47 5.41 6.39
C ALA A 24 7.81 5.34 7.90
N THR A 25 7.62 6.44 8.64
CA THR A 25 7.81 6.50 10.10
C THR A 25 6.52 6.92 10.79
N ILE A 26 6.32 6.45 12.03
CA ILE A 26 5.15 6.84 12.84
C ILE A 26 5.12 8.36 13.04
N GLU A 27 6.26 8.98 13.28
CA GLU A 27 6.38 10.44 13.42
C GLU A 27 6.02 11.15 12.12
N GLY A 28 6.54 10.70 10.98
CA GLY A 28 6.25 11.28 9.67
C GLY A 28 4.78 11.17 9.29
N ILE A 29 4.16 10.00 9.53
CA ILE A 29 2.73 9.79 9.33
C ILE A 29 1.93 10.75 10.22
N ARG A 30 2.27 10.84 11.51
CA ARG A 30 1.57 11.72 12.45
C ARG A 30 1.66 13.21 12.05
N ALA A 31 2.77 13.63 11.46
CA ALA A 31 3.01 15.00 11.03
C ALA A 31 2.14 15.43 9.82
N THR A 32 1.61 14.49 9.03
CA THR A 32 0.70 14.80 7.92
C THR A 32 -0.77 14.90 8.35
N LEU A 33 -1.10 14.48 9.56
CA LEU A 33 -2.47 14.43 10.06
C LEU A 33 -2.88 15.74 10.76
N SER A 34 -4.17 16.07 10.69
CA SER A 34 -4.75 17.11 11.53
C SER A 34 -4.69 16.69 13.02
N PRO A 35 -4.73 17.63 13.99
CA PRO A 35 -4.60 17.30 15.41
C PRO A 35 -5.64 16.26 15.91
N GLU A 36 -6.87 16.33 15.41
CA GLU A 36 -7.94 15.39 15.75
C GLU A 36 -7.63 13.98 15.21
N ARG A 37 -7.15 13.90 13.96
CA ARG A 37 -6.76 12.65 13.31
C ARG A 37 -5.49 12.06 13.92
N ALA A 38 -4.54 12.90 14.34
CA ALA A 38 -3.34 12.46 15.04
C ALA A 38 -3.68 11.80 16.40
N ALA A 39 -4.66 12.33 17.14
CA ALA A 39 -5.13 11.72 18.38
C ALA A 39 -5.85 10.39 18.13
N GLU A 40 -6.65 10.29 17.07
CA GLU A 40 -7.26 9.03 16.63
C GLU A 40 -6.19 8.00 16.26
N PHE A 41 -5.22 8.40 15.43
CA PHE A 41 -4.08 7.58 15.04
C PHE A 41 -3.33 7.02 16.25
N ASP A 42 -2.96 7.86 17.22
CA ASP A 42 -2.26 7.43 18.43
C ASP A 42 -3.05 6.36 19.21
N LEU A 43 -4.38 6.51 19.32
CA LEU A 43 -5.25 5.55 19.97
C LEU A 43 -5.36 4.22 19.21
N VAL A 44 -5.45 4.28 17.88
CA VAL A 44 -5.52 3.10 17.01
C VAL A 44 -4.22 2.31 17.10
N ILE A 45 -3.07 2.97 16.96
CA ILE A 45 -1.75 2.33 17.04
C ILE A 45 -1.54 1.68 18.41
N ALA A 46 -1.87 2.36 19.50
CA ALA A 46 -1.72 1.82 20.86
C ALA A 46 -2.57 0.56 21.13
N ARG A 47 -3.68 0.38 20.41
CA ARG A 47 -4.60 -0.75 20.58
C ARG A 47 -4.41 -1.86 19.54
N THR A 48 -3.68 -1.58 18.47
CA THR A 48 -3.48 -2.51 17.36
C THR A 48 -2.55 -3.63 17.78
N HIS A 49 -2.97 -4.88 17.55
CA HIS A 49 -2.11 -6.03 17.77
C HIS A 49 -0.84 -5.91 16.91
N VAL A 50 0.33 -6.22 17.47
CA VAL A 50 1.63 -5.99 16.80
C VAL A 50 1.73 -6.55 15.38
N ALA A 51 1.16 -7.75 15.15
CA ALA A 51 1.14 -8.39 13.83
C ALA A 51 0.32 -7.63 12.76
N LYS A 52 -0.55 -6.69 13.17
CA LYS A 52 -1.38 -5.86 12.30
C LYS A 52 -0.84 -4.43 12.13
N LEU A 53 0.15 -4.03 12.94
CA LEU A 53 0.72 -2.68 12.88
C LEU A 53 1.25 -2.30 11.50
N PRO A 54 1.98 -3.17 10.75
CA PRO A 54 2.49 -2.79 9.43
C PRO A 54 1.37 -2.38 8.46
N GLN A 55 0.28 -3.14 8.45
CA GLN A 55 -0.88 -2.85 7.60
C GLN A 55 -1.55 -1.54 8.03
N VAL A 56 -1.86 -1.39 9.32
CA VAL A 56 -2.51 -0.19 9.84
C VAL A 56 -1.67 1.07 9.57
N LEU A 57 -0.34 1.00 9.74
CA LEU A 57 0.54 2.13 9.45
C LEU A 57 0.52 2.50 7.95
N ALA A 58 0.46 1.53 7.05
CA ALA A 58 0.34 1.80 5.61
C ALA A 58 -1.00 2.49 5.28
N ASP A 59 -2.11 2.02 5.86
CA ASP A 59 -3.45 2.59 5.65
C ASP A 59 -3.52 4.07 6.09
N TRP A 60 -2.83 4.43 7.18
CA TRP A 60 -2.76 5.80 7.67
C TRP A 60 -1.74 6.67 6.92
N ALA A 61 -0.72 6.08 6.31
CA ALA A 61 0.30 6.80 5.55
C ALA A 61 -0.20 7.21 4.16
N LEU A 62 -1.09 6.40 3.57
CA LEU A 62 -1.63 6.64 2.24
C LEU A 62 -2.68 7.77 2.23
N PRO A 63 -2.72 8.59 1.18
CA PRO A 63 -3.74 9.62 1.05
C PRO A 63 -5.11 9.01 0.69
N PRO A 64 -6.23 9.69 0.98
CA PRO A 64 -7.58 9.15 0.78
C PRO A 64 -7.87 8.68 -0.65
N GLU A 65 -7.24 9.31 -1.65
CA GLU A 65 -7.38 8.98 -3.07
C GLU A 65 -6.89 7.56 -3.36
N ALA A 66 -5.81 7.11 -2.70
CA ALA A 66 -5.29 5.76 -2.87
C ALA A 66 -6.26 4.69 -2.33
N LEU A 67 -6.98 5.00 -1.24
CA LEU A 67 -7.96 4.09 -0.66
C LEU A 67 -9.21 3.97 -1.55
N ALA A 68 -9.62 5.07 -2.19
CA ALA A 68 -10.74 5.08 -3.12
C ALA A 68 -10.45 4.24 -4.38
N GLU A 69 -9.24 4.33 -4.93
CA GLU A 69 -8.79 3.48 -6.04
C GLU A 69 -8.86 1.99 -5.69
N GLU A 70 -8.42 1.63 -4.48
CA GLU A 70 -8.46 0.24 -4.01
C GLU A 70 -9.92 -0.28 -3.89
N ASP A 71 -10.82 0.53 -3.32
CA ASP A 71 -12.24 0.18 -3.19
C ASP A 71 -12.93 -0.02 -4.55
N GLU A 72 -12.62 0.81 -5.55
CA GLU A 72 -13.14 0.66 -6.91
C GLU A 72 -12.68 -0.65 -7.55
N VAL A 73 -11.39 -0.98 -7.42
CA VAL A 73 -10.83 -2.24 -7.90
C VAL A 73 -11.49 -3.43 -7.21
N ILE A 74 -11.63 -3.38 -5.88
CA ILE A 74 -12.29 -4.45 -5.11
C ILE A 74 -13.76 -4.61 -5.52
N ALA A 75 -14.49 -3.52 -5.73
CA ALA A 75 -15.88 -3.56 -6.15
C ALA A 75 -16.05 -4.21 -7.53
N ARG A 76 -15.19 -3.86 -8.49
CA ARG A 76 -15.15 -4.45 -9.82
C ARG A 76 -14.85 -5.95 -9.79
N LEU A 77 -13.85 -6.35 -9.01
CA LEU A 77 -13.50 -7.76 -8.81
C LEU A 77 -14.66 -8.55 -8.19
N LYS A 78 -15.36 -7.97 -7.19
CA LYS A 78 -16.57 -8.58 -6.60
C LYS A 78 -17.73 -8.71 -7.59
N ALA A 79 -17.82 -7.81 -8.56
CA ALA A 79 -18.79 -7.87 -9.66
C ALA A 79 -18.41 -8.91 -10.74
N GLY A 80 -17.25 -9.57 -10.62
CA GLY A 80 -16.76 -10.57 -11.57
C GLY A 80 -16.08 -9.99 -12.80
N ASP A 81 -15.77 -8.70 -12.78
CA ASP A 81 -14.96 -8.07 -13.82
C ASP A 81 -13.46 -8.23 -13.47
N HIS A 82 -12.79 -9.03 -14.28
CA HIS A 82 -11.37 -9.37 -14.18
C HIS A 82 -10.57 -8.88 -15.40
N SER A 83 -11.11 -7.95 -16.20
CA SER A 83 -10.47 -7.53 -17.47
C SER A 83 -9.05 -6.99 -17.32
N ASP A 84 -8.70 -6.43 -16.17
CA ASP A 84 -7.36 -5.90 -15.87
C ASP A 84 -6.49 -6.87 -15.04
N SER A 85 -6.94 -8.12 -14.86
CA SER A 85 -6.20 -9.14 -14.12
C SER A 85 -5.31 -9.96 -15.06
N VAL A 86 -4.09 -10.26 -14.62
CA VAL A 86 -3.22 -11.21 -15.30
C VAL A 86 -3.43 -12.62 -14.70
N PRO A 87 -3.64 -13.67 -15.53
CA PRO A 87 -3.70 -15.04 -15.04
C PRO A 87 -2.39 -15.42 -14.33
N GLN A 88 -2.50 -16.08 -13.17
CA GLN A 88 -1.32 -16.50 -12.41
C GLN A 88 -0.47 -17.55 -13.15
N ASP A 89 -1.07 -18.29 -14.10
CA ASP A 89 -0.41 -19.35 -14.86
C ASP A 89 0.67 -18.84 -15.84
N ASP A 90 0.70 -17.53 -16.13
CA ASP A 90 1.75 -16.91 -16.97
C ASP A 90 3.03 -16.56 -16.18
N PHE A 91 3.06 -16.77 -14.85
CA PHE A 91 4.23 -16.47 -14.00
C PHE A 91 5.28 -17.60 -13.96
N ASP A 92 4.94 -18.80 -14.45
CA ASP A 92 5.81 -19.98 -14.50
C ASP A 92 6.36 -20.20 -15.92
N GLY A 93 7.33 -19.38 -16.37
CA GLY A 93 7.74 -19.47 -17.78
C GLY A 93 9.00 -18.74 -18.26
N ASP A 94 10.09 -18.65 -17.48
CA ASP A 94 11.43 -18.38 -18.07
C ASP A 94 12.54 -19.34 -17.56
N GLY A 95 12.17 -20.41 -16.88
CA GLY A 95 13.10 -21.49 -16.51
C GLY A 95 13.28 -22.53 -17.61
N GLY A 96 13.60 -22.14 -18.86
CA GLY A 96 13.49 -23.01 -20.02
C GLY A 96 14.69 -23.06 -20.98
N GLY A 97 15.74 -23.77 -20.58
CA GLY A 97 16.48 -24.69 -21.48
C GLY A 97 17.20 -24.11 -22.71
N GLY A 98 18.42 -23.62 -22.51
CA GLY A 98 19.40 -23.52 -23.59
C GLY A 98 20.03 -24.88 -23.88
N GLU A 99 19.41 -25.68 -24.76
CA GLU A 99 20.08 -26.79 -25.44
C GLU A 99 20.95 -26.24 -26.59
N ARG A 100 22.26 -26.43 -26.50
CA ARG A 100 23.12 -27.09 -27.51
C ARG A 100 24.57 -27.21 -27.03
#